data_AF-A0A1H5HG35-F1
#
_entry.id   AF-A0A1H5HG35-F1
#
_cell.length_a   1.000
_cell.length_b   1.000
_cell.length_c   1.000
_cell.angle_alpha   90.00
_cell.angle_beta   90.00
_cell.angle_gamma   90.00
#
_symmetry.space_group_name_H-M   'P 1'
#
loop_
_entity.id
_entity.type
_entity.pdbx_description
1 polymer ?
#
loop_
_entity_poly.entity_id
_entity_poly.type
_entity_poly.pdbx_seq_one_letter_code
_entity_poly.pdbx_strand_id
1 'polypeptide(L)' 'MFTPGRIIFASLFVVVFIIAMVVSYKKDAKRNKKHYQNAALYVAISIIVTILLLFLFKYINKH' A
#
# COMPACT_ATOMS: atom_id res chain seq x y z
N MET A 1 -35.14 -15.24 -12.88
CA MET A 1 -35.16 -15.43 -14.35
C MET A 1 -34.22 -14.42 -14.98
N PHE A 2 -33.17 -14.90 -15.65
CA PHE A 2 -32.26 -14.07 -16.42
C PHE A 2 -32.91 -13.79 -17.77
N THR A 3 -33.47 -12.59 -17.94
CA THR A 3 -33.96 -12.16 -19.25
C THR A 3 -32.79 -11.70 -20.10
N PRO A 4 -32.86 -11.78 -21.44
CA PRO A 4 -31.80 -11.32 -22.31
C PRO A 4 -31.33 -9.89 -22.00
N GLY A 5 -32.28 -8.97 -21.73
CA GLY A 5 -31.95 -7.59 -21.35
C GLY A 5 -31.17 -7.47 -20.03
N ARG A 6 -31.47 -8.32 -19.04
CA ARG A 6 -30.74 -8.33 -17.75
C ARG A 6 -29.31 -8.86 -17.91
N ILE A 7 -29.11 -9.87 -18.77
CA ILE A 7 -27.78 -10.42 -19.07
C ILE A 7 -26.92 -9.36 -19.76
N ILE A 8 -27.47 -8.67 -20.77
CA ILE A 8 -26.76 -7.60 -21.49
C ILE A 8 -26.36 -6.47 -20.55
N PHE A 9 -27.30 -6.00 -19.71
CA PHE A 9 -27.02 -4.96 -18.74
C PHE A 9 -25.93 -5.37 -17.73
N ALA A 10 -26.04 -6.57 -17.16
CA ALA A 10 -25.06 -7.08 -16.19
C ALA A 10 -23.66 -7.20 -16.80
N SER A 11 -23.55 -7.72 -18.02
CA SER A 11 -22.26 -7.82 -18.72
C SER A 11 -21.64 -6.45 -18.98
N LEU A 12 -22.42 -5.49 -19.47
CA LEU A 12 -21.94 -4.12 -19.71
C LEU A 12 -21.52 -3.43 -18.40
N PHE A 13 -22.32 -3.57 -17.36
CA PHE A 13 -22.02 -3.03 -16.03
C PHE A 13 -20.71 -3.58 -15.49
N VAL A 14 -20.51 -4.91 -15.54
CA VAL A 14 -19.28 -5.55 -15.06
C VAL A 14 -18.06 -5.06 -15.81
N VAL A 15 -18.13 -4.93 -17.14
CA VAL A 15 -17.01 -4.44 -17.95
C VAL A 15 -16.65 -3.00 -17.58
N VAL A 16 -17.64 -2.10 -17.52
CA VAL A 16 -17.43 -0.69 -17.13
C VAL A 16 -16.87 -0.60 -15.71
N PHE A 17 -17.40 -1.41 -14.79
CA PHE A 17 -16.95 -1.45 -13.41
C PHE A 17 -15.51 -1.92 -13.27
N ILE A 18 -15.10 -2.98 -14.00
CA ILE A 18 -13.71 -3.46 -14.02
C ILE A 18 -12.78 -2.38 -14.57
N ILE A 19 -13.15 -1.70 -15.66
CA ILE A 19 -12.36 -0.60 -16.22
C ILE A 19 -12.19 0.51 -15.20
N ALA A 20 -13.26 0.91 -14.52
CA ALA A 20 -13.22 1.92 -13.47
C ALA A 20 -12.29 1.51 -12.32
N MET A 21 -12.34 0.25 -11.86
CA MET A 21 -11.44 -0.29 -10.85
C MET A 21 -9.97 -0.23 -11.29
N VAL A 22 -9.67 -0.68 -12.51
CA VAL A 22 -8.30 -0.65 -13.05
C VAL A 22 -7.76 0.79 -13.09
N VAL A 23 -8.56 1.74 -13.55
CA VAL A 23 -8.16 3.16 -13.56
C VAL A 23 -7.93 3.71 -12.15
N SER A 24 -8.81 3.38 -11.20
CA SER A 24 -8.66 3.79 -9.80
C SER A 24 -7.36 3.24 -9.20
N TYR A 25 -7.14 1.91 -9.28
CA TYR A 25 -5.97 1.27 -8.70
C TYR A 25 -4.65 1.72 -9.33
N LYS A 26 -4.62 2.04 -10.63
CA LYS A 26 -3.41 2.61 -11.25
C LYS A 26 -3.05 3.97 -10.66
N LYS A 27 -4.04 4.82 -10.39
CA LYS A 27 -3.83 6.14 -9.75
C LYS A 27 -3.39 5.99 -8.30
N ASP A 28 -4.01 5.06 -7.58
CA ASP A 28 -3.68 4.80 -6.17
C ASP A 28 -2.30 4.17 -6.01
N ALA A 29 -1.90 3.23 -6.88
CA ALA A 29 -0.54 2.69 -6.87
C ALA A 29 0.51 3.78 -7.09
N LYS A 30 0.25 4.74 -7.99
CA LYS A 30 1.15 5.88 -8.24
C LYS A 30 1.22 6.83 -7.02
N ARG A 31 0.08 7.11 -6.36
CA ARG A 31 0.05 7.93 -5.13
C ARG A 31 0.68 7.23 -3.94
N ASN A 32 0.43 5.93 -3.76
CA ASN A 32 1.05 5.13 -2.71
C ASN A 32 2.56 5.08 -2.86
N LYS A 33 3.07 4.94 -4.09
CA LYS A 33 4.51 5.03 -4.34
C LYS A 33 5.06 6.40 -3.94
N LYS A 34 4.33 7.50 -4.14
CA LYS A 34 4.79 8.86 -3.76
C LYS A 34 4.71 9.12 -2.26
N HIS A 35 3.64 8.70 -1.59
CA HIS A 35 3.42 8.98 -0.15
C HIS A 35 4.12 7.99 0.78
N TYR A 36 4.28 6.73 0.35
CA TYR A 36 4.99 5.70 1.10
C TYR A 36 6.36 5.36 0.50
N GLN A 37 6.86 6.17 -0.47
CA GLN A 37 8.22 5.99 -0.96
C GLN A 37 9.16 6.09 0.22
N ASN A 38 10.00 5.07 0.39
CA ASN A 38 11.03 5.02 1.41
C ASN A 38 10.51 4.96 2.86
N ALA A 39 9.19 4.89 3.10
CA ALA A 39 8.64 4.74 4.44
C ALA A 39 9.20 3.49 5.15
N ALA A 40 9.29 2.37 4.41
CA ALA A 40 9.93 1.15 4.90
C ALA A 40 11.43 1.34 5.21
N LEU A 41 12.15 2.13 4.41
CA LEU A 41 13.56 2.46 4.66
C LEU A 41 13.72 3.33 5.91
N TYR A 42 12.88 4.36 6.08
CA TYR A 42 12.92 5.22 7.25
C TYR A 42 12.59 4.45 8.54
N VAL A 43 11.63 3.52 8.49
CA VAL A 43 11.31 2.62 9.61
C VAL A 43 12.48 1.67 9.90
N ALA A 44 13.12 1.11 8.88
CA ALA A 44 14.28 0.25 9.08
C ALA A 44 15.45 1.02 9.72
N ILE A 45 15.73 2.24 9.26
CA ILE A 45 16.77 3.11 9.82
C ILE A 45 16.45 3.45 11.28
N SER A 46 15.21 3.82 11.60
CA SER A 46 14.85 4.18 12.97
C SER A 46 14.96 3.00 13.94
N ILE A 47 14.63 1.78 13.50
CA ILE A 47 14.84 0.56 14.29
C ILE A 47 16.33 0.34 14.55
N ILE A 48 17.17 0.42 13.51
CA ILE A 48 18.63 0.23 13.66
C ILE A 48 19.22 1.27 14.62
N VAL A 49 18.86 2.55 14.46
CA VAL A 49 19.31 3.63 15.34
C VAL A 49 18.87 3.40 16.78
N THR A 50 17.62 2.97 16.98
CA THR A 50 17.10 2.65 18.33
C THR A 50 17.90 1.52 18.97
N ILE A 51 18.18 0.45 18.23
CA ILE A 51 18.96 -0.68 18.73
C ILE A 51 20.39 -0.23 19.10
N LEU A 52 21.05 0.54 18.24
CA LEU A 52 22.40 1.07 18.51
C LEU A 52 22.42 1.95 19.75
N LEU A 53 21.43 2.81 19.93
CA LEU A 53 21.30 3.64 21.14
C LEU A 53 21.14 2.79 22.40
N LEU A 54 20.33 1.73 22.36
CA LEU A 54 20.16 0.81 23.49
C LEU A 54 21.49 0.14 23.88
N PHE A 55 22.28 -0.31 22.89
CA PHE A 55 23.60 -0.87 23.14
C PHE A 55 24.60 0.16 23.66
N LEU A 56 24.55 1.39 23.15
CA LEU A 56 25.40 2.48 23.61
C LEU A 56 25.10 2.82 25.08
N PHE A 57 23.83 2.96 25.45
CA PHE A 57 23.43 3.17 26.85
C PHE A 57 23.85 2.01 27.74
N LYS A 58 23.71 0.77 27.26
CA LYS A 58 24.19 -0.41 28.00
C LYS A 58 25.70 -0.39 28.19
N TYR A 59 26.46 0.05 27.19
CA TYR A 59 27.91 0.14 27.28
C TYR A 59 28.35 1.22 28.26
N ILE A 60 27.73 2.41 28.20
CA ILE A 60 28.01 3.53 29.11
C ILE A 60 27.65 3.16 30.56
N ASN A 61 26.49 2.53 30.81
CA ASN A 61 26.08 2.14 32.17
C ASN A 61 26.86 0.95 32.75
N LYS A 62 27.57 0.19 31.91
CA LYS A 62 28.38 -0.96 32.34
C LYS A 62 29.81 -0.54 32.74
N HIS A 63 30.26 0.62 32.29
CA HIS A 63 31.50 1.28 32.72
C HIS A 63 31.20 2.30 33.81
#